data_AF-A0A1S3U2R7-F1
#
_entry.id   AF-A0A1S3U2R7-F1
#
_cell.length_a   1.000
_cell.length_b   1.000
_cell.length_c   1.000
_cell.angle_alpha   90.00
_cell.angle_beta   90.00
_cell.angle_gamma   90.00
#
_symmetry.space_group_name_H-M   'P 1'
#
loop_
_entity.id
_entity.type
_entity.pdbx_description
1 polymer ?
#
loop_
_entity_poly.entity_id
_entity_poly.type
_entity_poly.pdbx_seq_one_letter_code
_entity_poly.pdbx_strand_id
1 'polypeptide(L)'
;MVTTRGMENPDPIQMIRELQAQLEEQARTIATLQQELQQKKTNDVERSKEKQHDRETSEDSQNHNPPPPPRSPNFLSFTDAIMQAPMPNRPPPQVEKFDGTTNPEHHLRNFIDSMAFYTQSDPAKCRAFSLSLRGEALEWYYTLPPNSVDSFRTLTNMFKKQYSTNRYEEVTAAELVNLRQGKDETLRAFMHRYNHVTRRIKGASPEFIISSLPNCLTAGFVSEILYVELPNMLEELQQKMAKFIKMED
;
A
#
# COMPACT_ATOMS: atom_id res chain seq x y z
N MET A 1 -62.15 31.28 14.28
CA MET A 1 -61.30 32.44 13.94
C MET A 1 -59.86 31.95 14.07
N VAL A 2 -59.20 31.63 12.96
CA VAL A 2 -57.83 31.10 12.94
C VAL A 2 -56.91 32.28 12.67
N THR A 3 -56.14 32.68 13.68
CA THR A 3 -55.13 33.75 13.54
C THR A 3 -53.88 33.12 12.94
N THR A 4 -53.67 33.35 11.64
CA THR A 4 -52.45 32.95 10.95
C THR A 4 -51.29 33.80 11.46
N ARG A 5 -50.36 33.12 12.15
CA ARG A 5 -49.08 33.67 12.62
C ARG A 5 -48.23 33.98 11.38
N GLY A 6 -48.02 35.26 11.09
CA GLY A 6 -47.14 35.69 10.01
C GLY A 6 -45.73 35.17 10.27
N MET A 7 -45.22 34.35 9.35
CA MET A 7 -43.82 33.96 9.33
C MET A 7 -43.04 35.16 8.75
N GLU A 8 -42.41 35.94 9.62
CA GLU A 8 -41.45 36.97 9.21
C GLU A 8 -40.30 36.30 8.48
N ASN A 9 -40.19 36.56 7.17
CA ASN A 9 -39.07 36.13 6.36
C ASN A 9 -37.91 37.10 6.67
N PRO A 10 -36.76 36.65 7.21
CA PRO A 10 -35.70 37.55 7.65
C PRO A 10 -35.13 38.36 6.49
N ASP A 11 -34.93 39.66 6.73
CA ASP A 11 -34.35 40.60 5.75
C ASP A 11 -32.97 40.07 5.28
N PRO A 12 -32.74 39.92 3.95
CA PRO A 12 -31.46 39.48 3.40
C PRO A 12 -30.25 40.25 3.92
N ILE A 13 -30.40 41.54 4.25
CA ILE A 13 -29.32 42.38 4.80
C ILE A 13 -28.99 41.98 6.24
N GLN A 14 -29.99 41.62 7.05
CA GLN A 14 -29.77 41.15 8.41
C GLN A 14 -29.08 39.79 8.41
N MET A 15 -29.50 38.89 7.52
CA MET A 15 -28.89 37.58 7.38
C MET A 15 -27.41 37.66 6.97
N ILE A 16 -27.05 38.58 6.06
CA ILE A 16 -25.65 38.82 5.68
C ILE A 16 -24.82 39.35 6.86
N ARG A 17 -25.35 40.29 7.66
CA ARG A 17 -24.65 40.80 8.85
C ARG A 17 -24.43 39.71 9.89
N GLU A 18 -25.42 38.86 10.09
CA GLU A 18 -25.33 37.74 11.03
C GLU A 18 -24.33 36.67 10.55
N LEU A 19 -24.31 36.36 9.25
CA LEU A 19 -23.28 35.52 8.64
C LEU A 19 -21.87 36.12 8.76
N GLN A 20 -21.72 37.43 8.61
CA GLN A 20 -20.43 38.11 8.82
C GLN A 20 -19.98 38.05 10.28
N ALA A 21 -20.89 38.29 11.23
CA ALA A 21 -20.58 38.19 12.65
C ALA A 21 -20.16 36.76 13.05
N GLN A 22 -20.86 35.74 12.54
CA GLN A 22 -20.49 34.34 12.75
C GLN A 22 -19.12 34.00 12.14
N LEU A 23 -18.80 34.53 10.96
CA LEU A 23 -17.51 34.30 10.32
C LEU A 23 -16.37 34.94 11.12
N GLU A 24 -16.57 36.15 11.66
CA GLU A 24 -15.60 36.81 12.54
C GLU A 24 -15.40 36.07 13.86
N GLU A 25 -16.48 35.55 14.46
CA GLU A 25 -16.41 34.74 15.69
C GLU A 25 -15.67 33.41 15.46
N GLN A 26 -15.93 32.75 14.33
CA GLN A 26 -15.17 31.56 13.94
C GLN A 26 -13.69 31.88 13.73
N ALA A 27 -13.36 32.99 13.09
CA ALA A 27 -11.96 33.41 12.88
C ALA A 27 -11.23 33.63 14.23
N ARG A 28 -11.90 34.27 15.21
CA ARG A 28 -11.35 34.44 16.57
C ARG A 28 -11.13 33.11 17.28
N THR A 29 -12.06 32.18 17.14
CA THR A 29 -11.97 30.84 17.73
C THR A 29 -10.78 30.07 17.16
N ILE A 30 -10.59 30.11 15.83
CA ILE A 30 -9.46 29.46 15.16
C ILE A 30 -8.13 30.05 15.62
N ALA A 31 -8.03 31.38 15.72
CA ALA A 31 -6.81 32.05 16.18
C ALA A 31 -6.44 31.62 17.62
N THR A 32 -7.44 31.48 18.50
CA THR A 32 -7.24 31.05 19.88
C THR A 32 -6.73 29.60 19.95
N LEU A 33 -7.37 28.68 19.22
CA LEU A 33 -6.95 27.28 19.17
C LEU A 33 -5.54 27.11 18.58
N GLN A 34 -5.16 27.94 17.61
CA GLN A 34 -3.80 27.95 17.06
C GLN A 34 -2.77 28.40 18.11
N GLN A 35 -3.10 29.41 18.92
CA GLN A 35 -2.23 29.88 20.00
C GLN A 35 -2.05 28.82 21.09
N GLU A 36 -3.11 28.12 21.49
CA GLU A 36 -3.05 27.01 22.45
C GLU A 36 -2.20 25.84 21.93
N LEU A 37 -2.33 25.48 20.64
CA LEU A 37 -1.50 24.44 20.02
C LEU A 37 -0.01 24.82 19.99
N GLN A 38 0.32 26.10 19.80
CA GLN A 38 1.69 26.59 19.85
C GLN A 38 2.23 26.54 21.29
N GLN A 39 1.46 26.98 22.29
CA GLN A 39 1.87 26.90 23.69
C GLN A 39 2.07 25.45 24.16
N LYS A 40 1.19 24.53 23.75
CA LYS A 40 1.33 23.10 24.08
C LYS A 40 2.62 22.50 23.51
N LYS A 41 2.97 22.85 22.26
CA LYS A 41 4.25 22.44 21.66
C LYS A 41 5.45 23.02 22.40
N THR A 42 5.40 24.28 22.81
CA THR A 42 6.50 24.91 23.58
C THR A 42 6.67 24.25 24.95
N ASN A 43 5.56 23.98 25.66
CA ASN A 43 5.59 23.33 26.97
C ASN A 43 6.13 21.89 26.90
N ASP A 44 5.78 21.12 25.86
CA ASP A 44 6.34 19.77 25.65
C ASP A 44 7.84 19.81 25.33
N VAL A 45 8.32 20.84 24.63
CA VAL A 45 9.75 21.04 24.36
C VAL A 45 10.51 21.44 25.62
N GLU A 46 9.97 22.33 26.46
CA GLU A 46 10.60 22.70 27.73
C GLU A 46 10.61 21.53 28.73
N ARG A 47 9.53 20.77 28.84
CA ARG A 47 9.48 19.55 29.67
C ARG A 47 10.46 18.47 29.20
N SER A 48 10.79 18.46 27.92
CA SER A 48 11.81 17.56 27.36
C SER A 48 13.23 18.05 27.66
N LYS A 49 13.46 19.37 27.74
CA LYS A 49 14.76 19.97 28.13
C LYS A 49 15.04 19.84 29.63
N GLU A 50 14.03 19.99 30.47
CA GLU A 50 14.17 19.88 31.94
C GLU A 50 14.53 18.45 32.37
N LYS A 51 14.01 17.43 31.69
CA LYS A 51 14.39 16.02 31.91
C LYS A 51 15.82 15.66 31.49
N GLN A 52 16.49 16.54 30.72
CA GLN A 52 17.83 16.29 30.21
C GLN A 52 18.93 17.00 31.04
N HIS A 53 18.56 17.95 31.91
CA HIS A 53 19.52 18.68 32.75
C HIS A 53 19.89 17.95 34.06
N ASP A 54 19.06 17.02 34.54
CA ASP A 54 19.31 16.25 35.78
C ASP A 54 20.26 15.03 35.59
N ARG A 55 20.89 14.86 34.42
CA ARG A 55 21.66 13.63 34.10
C ARG A 55 23.14 13.82 33.78
N GLU A 56 23.73 14.97 34.10
CA GLU A 56 25.17 15.19 33.97
C GLU A 56 25.80 15.61 35.31
N THR A 57 25.80 14.70 36.28
CA THR A 57 26.87 14.61 37.27
C THR A 57 27.03 13.17 37.73
N SER A 58 28.27 12.69 37.68
CA SER A 58 28.81 11.43 38.27
C SER A 58 29.08 10.30 37.28
N GLU A 59 30.20 10.42 36.57
CA GLU A 59 31.03 9.27 36.22
C GLU A 59 31.72 8.77 37.51
N ASP A 60 31.36 7.59 38.02
CA ASP A 60 32.33 6.54 38.37
C ASP A 60 31.62 5.23 38.79
N SER A 61 32.19 4.12 38.33
CA SER A 61 32.17 2.78 38.94
C SER A 61 30.91 1.86 38.87
N GLN A 62 31.17 0.69 38.24
CA GLN A 62 30.70 -0.67 38.59
C GLN A 62 29.39 -1.23 37.96
N ASN A 63 29.57 -1.84 36.80
CA ASN A 63 29.18 -3.22 36.42
C ASN A 63 28.10 -3.95 37.25
N HIS A 64 26.83 -3.65 37.02
CA HIS A 64 25.72 -4.62 37.10
C HIS A 64 24.59 -4.19 36.16
N ASN A 65 24.36 -4.95 35.08
CA ASN A 65 23.20 -4.72 34.23
C ASN A 65 21.93 -4.97 35.06
N PRO A 66 21.03 -3.98 35.21
CA PRO A 66 19.73 -4.25 35.80
C PRO A 66 18.96 -5.21 34.87
N PRO A 67 18.13 -6.12 35.41
CA PRO A 67 17.24 -6.90 34.56
C PRO A 67 16.38 -5.93 33.74
N PRO A 68 16.10 -6.24 32.46
CA PRO A 68 15.25 -5.39 31.64
C PRO A 68 13.91 -5.17 32.37
N PRO A 69 13.30 -3.97 32.25
CA PRO A 69 12.02 -3.70 32.89
C PRO A 69 11.00 -4.78 32.49
N PRO A 70 10.08 -5.16 33.38
CA PRO A 70 9.05 -6.14 33.06
C PRO A 70 8.31 -5.66 31.81
N ARG A 71 8.45 -6.42 30.72
CA ARG A 71 7.69 -6.19 29.49
C ARG A 71 6.22 -6.27 29.87
N SER A 72 5.47 -5.20 29.60
CA SER A 72 4.04 -5.13 29.88
C SER A 72 3.34 -6.39 29.34
N PRO A 73 2.66 -7.19 30.18
CA PRO A 73 1.96 -8.37 29.72
C PRO A 73 0.67 -7.95 29.00
N ASN A 74 0.37 -8.61 27.87
CA ASN A 74 -0.96 -8.70 27.23
C ASN A 74 -1.39 -7.74 26.09
N PHE A 75 -0.48 -7.28 25.22
CA PHE A 75 -0.86 -6.77 23.88
C PHE A 75 -0.15 -7.45 22.71
N LEU A 76 0.58 -8.53 22.96
CA LEU A 76 1.28 -9.24 21.88
C LEU A 76 0.30 -10.14 21.15
N SER A 77 0.21 -9.98 19.84
CA SER A 77 -0.64 -10.77 18.95
C SER A 77 -0.20 -12.23 18.86
N PHE A 78 1.00 -12.56 19.34
CA PHE A 78 1.59 -13.88 19.32
C PHE A 78 1.34 -14.70 20.58
N THR A 79 1.25 -16.02 20.42
CA THR A 79 1.26 -16.96 21.54
C THR A 79 2.63 -17.01 22.24
N ASP A 80 2.66 -17.49 23.48
CA ASP A 80 3.89 -17.66 24.25
C ASP A 80 4.93 -18.52 23.52
N ALA A 81 4.48 -19.56 22.80
CA ALA A 81 5.36 -20.42 22.00
C ALA A 81 6.15 -19.63 20.95
N ILE A 82 5.51 -18.65 20.29
CA ILE A 82 6.20 -17.78 19.35
C ILE A 82 7.14 -16.80 20.06
N MET A 83 6.69 -16.22 21.17
CA MET A 83 7.46 -15.24 21.92
C MET A 83 8.73 -15.83 22.54
N GLN A 84 8.68 -17.10 22.96
CA GLN A 84 9.81 -17.82 23.59
C GLN A 84 10.77 -18.45 22.57
N ALA A 85 10.42 -18.47 21.29
CA ALA A 85 11.28 -19.08 20.29
C ALA A 85 12.64 -18.35 20.16
N PRO A 86 13.74 -19.10 20.01
CA PRO A 86 15.07 -18.52 19.84
C PRO A 86 15.15 -17.72 18.54
N MET A 87 15.72 -16.53 18.61
CA MET A 87 16.01 -15.69 17.46
C MET A 87 17.47 -15.86 17.04
N PRO A 88 17.79 -15.86 15.73
CA PRO A 88 19.17 -15.85 15.27
C PRO A 88 19.94 -14.65 15.83
N ASN A 89 21.18 -14.87 16.27
CA ASN A 89 22.05 -13.81 16.78
C ASN A 89 22.75 -13.04 15.64
N ARG A 90 21.95 -12.54 14.70
CA ARG A 90 22.37 -11.68 13.59
C ARG A 90 21.19 -10.78 13.17
N PRO A 91 21.45 -9.63 12.56
CA PRO A 91 20.37 -8.74 12.14
C PRO A 91 19.49 -9.41 11.07
N PRO A 92 18.17 -9.19 11.10
CA PRO A 92 17.27 -9.67 10.06
C PRO A 92 17.61 -9.00 8.72
N PRO A 93 17.34 -9.68 7.59
CA PRO A 93 17.56 -9.11 6.26
C PRO A 93 16.68 -7.87 6.07
N GLN A 94 17.19 -6.91 5.30
CA GLN A 94 16.37 -5.79 4.85
C GLN A 94 15.39 -6.31 3.80
N VAL A 95 14.11 -6.21 4.11
CA VAL A 95 13.01 -6.54 3.20
C VAL A 95 12.36 -5.23 2.76
N GLU A 96 11.96 -5.14 1.50
CA GLU A 96 11.14 -4.03 1.04
C GLU A 96 9.88 -3.92 1.91
N LYS A 97 9.59 -2.70 2.38
CA LYS A 97 8.49 -2.49 3.31
C LYS A 97 7.17 -2.35 2.56
N PHE A 98 6.21 -3.17 2.95
CA PHE A 98 4.84 -3.10 2.48
C PHE A 98 4.06 -2.02 3.23
N ASP A 99 3.44 -1.09 2.50
CA ASP A 99 2.58 -0.04 3.07
C ASP A 99 1.09 -0.36 3.02
N GLY A 100 0.71 -1.45 2.35
CA GLY A 100 -0.69 -1.78 2.09
C GLY A 100 -1.03 -1.69 0.61
N THR A 101 -0.32 -0.93 -0.22
CA THR A 101 -0.82 -0.54 -1.56
C THR A 101 -0.47 -1.50 -2.69
N THR A 102 0.53 -2.36 -2.50
CA THR A 102 1.00 -3.29 -3.52
C THR A 102 0.41 -4.69 -3.34
N ASN A 103 0.79 -5.65 -4.20
CA ASN A 103 0.25 -7.00 -4.10
C ASN A 103 0.79 -7.77 -2.88
N PRO A 104 -0.08 -8.19 -1.94
CA PRO A 104 0.33 -8.87 -0.72
C PRO A 104 1.00 -10.24 -0.98
N GLU A 105 0.62 -10.95 -2.06
CA GLU A 105 1.25 -12.23 -2.41
C GLU A 105 2.67 -12.04 -2.95
N HIS A 106 2.97 -10.90 -3.58
CA HIS A 106 4.33 -10.57 -3.99
C HIS A 106 5.18 -10.24 -2.77
N HIS A 107 4.66 -9.40 -1.86
CA HIS A 107 5.33 -9.09 -0.59
C HIS A 107 5.65 -10.34 0.23
N LEU A 108 4.69 -11.26 0.38
CA LEU A 108 4.91 -12.50 1.11
C LEU A 108 6.02 -13.37 0.52
N ARG A 109 6.10 -13.47 -0.82
CA ARG A 109 7.18 -14.21 -1.48
C ARG A 109 8.53 -13.57 -1.20
N ASN A 110 8.66 -12.26 -1.40
CA ASN A 110 9.89 -11.52 -1.14
C ASN A 110 10.33 -11.66 0.33
N PHE A 111 9.39 -11.59 1.27
CA PHE A 111 9.65 -11.81 2.68
C PHE A 111 10.13 -13.24 2.96
N ILE A 112 9.45 -14.26 2.45
CA ILE A 112 9.81 -15.68 2.65
C ILE A 112 11.21 -15.96 2.08
N ASP A 113 11.49 -15.50 0.86
CA ASP A 113 12.78 -15.70 0.19
C ASP A 113 13.92 -15.02 0.97
N SER A 114 13.69 -13.80 1.45
CA SER A 114 14.65 -13.09 2.31
C SER A 114 14.88 -13.83 3.63
N MET A 115 13.80 -14.30 4.27
CA MET A 115 13.87 -15.00 5.54
C MET A 115 14.50 -16.39 5.43
N ALA A 116 14.45 -17.05 4.28
CA ALA A 116 15.09 -18.34 4.05
C ALA A 116 16.62 -18.29 4.31
N PHE A 117 17.26 -17.15 4.01
CA PHE A 117 18.67 -16.92 4.33
C PHE A 117 18.92 -16.58 5.80
N TYR A 118 17.88 -16.23 6.56
CA TYR A 118 17.95 -15.80 7.95
C TYR A 118 17.59 -16.90 8.95
N THR A 119 16.47 -17.59 8.74
CA THR A 119 15.94 -18.60 9.64
C THR A 119 14.95 -19.54 8.94
N GLN A 120 14.96 -20.81 9.35
CA GLN A 120 13.89 -21.75 9.02
C GLN A 120 12.79 -21.81 10.09
N SER A 121 12.97 -21.14 11.23
CA SER A 121 12.00 -21.13 12.34
C SER A 121 10.79 -20.24 12.02
N ASP A 122 9.61 -20.85 11.88
CA ASP A 122 8.34 -20.14 11.66
C ASP A 122 8.01 -19.12 12.76
N PRO A 123 8.22 -19.42 14.06
CA PRO A 123 8.14 -18.40 15.12
C PRO A 123 9.03 -17.18 14.88
N ALA A 124 10.26 -17.39 14.42
CA ALA A 124 11.17 -16.30 14.11
C ALA A 124 10.69 -15.49 12.89
N LYS A 125 10.12 -16.16 11.88
CA LYS A 125 9.46 -15.50 10.73
C LYS A 125 8.29 -14.62 11.19
N CYS A 126 7.45 -15.10 12.11
CA CYS A 126 6.35 -14.32 12.66
C CYS A 126 6.85 -13.02 13.30
N ARG A 127 7.82 -13.13 14.20
CA ARG A 127 8.37 -11.98 14.92
C ARG A 127 9.04 -10.96 13.99
N ALA A 128 9.73 -11.45 12.96
CA ALA A 128 10.38 -10.61 11.96
C ALA A 128 9.41 -9.93 10.99
N PHE A 129 8.17 -10.44 10.84
CA PHE A 129 7.23 -9.96 9.82
C PHE A 129 6.91 -8.47 9.96
N SER A 130 6.78 -7.97 11.20
CA SER A 130 6.55 -6.53 11.47
C SER A 130 7.62 -5.61 10.85
N LEU A 131 8.85 -6.07 10.70
CA LEU A 131 9.96 -5.30 10.12
C LEU A 131 9.79 -5.07 8.61
N SER A 132 8.98 -5.91 7.96
CA SER A 132 8.65 -5.83 6.53
C SER A 132 7.45 -4.94 6.25
N LEU A 133 6.87 -4.28 7.26
CA LEU A 133 5.67 -3.45 7.12
C LEU A 133 5.98 -1.98 7.43
N ARG A 134 5.19 -1.06 6.85
CA ARG A 134 5.19 0.37 7.15
C ARG A 134 3.77 0.94 7.02
N GLY A 135 3.56 2.16 7.50
CA GLY A 135 2.27 2.87 7.33
C GLY A 135 1.08 2.05 7.83
N GLU A 136 -0.03 2.08 7.08
CA GLU A 136 -1.28 1.39 7.40
C GLU A 136 -1.06 -0.12 7.61
N ALA A 137 -0.15 -0.74 6.85
CA ALA A 137 0.15 -2.15 7.02
C ALA A 137 0.75 -2.50 8.38
N LEU A 138 1.61 -1.63 8.91
CA LEU A 138 2.18 -1.82 10.23
C LEU A 138 1.16 -1.51 11.34
N GLU A 139 0.31 -0.52 11.14
CA GLU A 139 -0.79 -0.20 12.07
C GLU A 139 -1.77 -1.37 12.22
N TRP A 140 -2.19 -1.95 11.10
CA TRP A 140 -3.00 -3.17 11.09
C TRP A 140 -2.36 -4.30 11.89
N TYR A 141 -1.05 -4.52 11.72
CA TYR A 141 -0.35 -5.58 12.42
C TYR A 141 -0.41 -5.40 13.96
N TYR A 142 -0.39 -4.15 14.45
CA TYR A 142 -0.55 -3.85 15.87
C TYR A 142 -2.00 -3.93 16.37
N THR A 143 -2.98 -4.02 15.47
CA THR A 143 -4.40 -4.22 15.82
C THR A 143 -4.78 -5.70 15.94
N LEU A 144 -3.86 -6.62 15.62
CA LEU A 144 -4.09 -8.06 15.72
C LEU A 144 -4.48 -8.46 17.16
N PRO A 145 -5.54 -9.28 17.35
CA PRO A 145 -5.98 -9.65 18.68
C PRO A 145 -4.87 -10.36 19.48
N PRO A 146 -4.79 -10.15 20.80
CA PRO A 146 -3.81 -10.84 21.64
C PRO A 146 -3.91 -12.37 21.50
N ASN A 147 -2.76 -13.06 21.47
CA ASN A 147 -2.66 -14.52 21.34
C ASN A 147 -3.36 -15.12 20.10
N SER A 148 -3.67 -14.33 19.06
CA SER A 148 -4.36 -14.82 17.86
C SER A 148 -3.44 -15.48 16.84
N VAL A 149 -2.12 -15.26 16.95
CA VAL A 149 -1.14 -15.76 15.99
C VAL A 149 -0.25 -16.82 16.64
N ASP A 150 -0.53 -18.07 16.30
CA ASP A 150 0.17 -19.26 16.81
C ASP A 150 1.23 -19.81 15.84
N SER A 151 1.21 -19.36 14.58
CA SER A 151 2.08 -19.85 13.52
C SER A 151 2.23 -18.82 12.40
N PHE A 152 3.27 -19.01 11.58
CA PHE A 152 3.49 -18.16 10.39
C PHE A 152 2.37 -18.33 9.38
N ARG A 153 1.80 -19.52 9.28
CA ARG A 153 0.61 -19.79 8.49
C ARG A 153 -0.59 -18.96 8.94
N THR A 154 -0.85 -18.88 10.24
CA THR A 154 -1.96 -18.06 10.78
C THR A 154 -1.76 -16.59 10.47
N LEU A 155 -0.55 -16.06 10.69
CA LEU A 155 -0.20 -14.67 10.37
C LEU A 155 -0.42 -14.34 8.88
N THR A 156 0.11 -15.19 7.99
CA THR A 156 0.02 -14.97 6.55
C THR A 156 -1.42 -15.08 6.03
N ASN A 157 -2.25 -15.95 6.61
CA ASN A 157 -3.67 -16.01 6.30
C ASN A 157 -4.41 -14.73 6.71
N MET A 158 -4.14 -14.20 7.91
CA MET A 158 -4.72 -12.93 8.36
C MET A 158 -4.29 -11.77 7.47
N PHE A 159 -3.01 -11.72 7.11
CA PHE A 159 -2.47 -10.71 6.18
C PHE A 159 -3.13 -10.77 4.80
N LYS A 160 -3.22 -11.96 4.20
CA LYS A 160 -3.89 -12.15 2.90
C LYS A 160 -5.36 -11.74 2.95
N LYS A 161 -6.05 -12.03 4.05
CA LYS A 161 -7.44 -11.64 4.24
C LYS A 161 -7.58 -10.12 4.31
N GLN A 162 -6.74 -9.46 5.13
CA GLN A 162 -6.74 -8.01 5.28
C GLN A 162 -6.51 -7.29 3.95
N TYR A 163 -5.48 -7.69 3.20
CA TYR A 163 -5.06 -7.03 1.97
C TYR A 163 -5.61 -7.70 0.71
N SER A 164 -6.69 -8.48 0.83
CA SER A 164 -7.27 -9.24 -0.28
C SER A 164 -7.69 -8.37 -1.47
N THR A 165 -8.14 -7.14 -1.21
CA THR A 165 -8.49 -6.12 -2.22
C THR A 165 -7.27 -5.49 -2.90
N ASN A 166 -6.09 -5.59 -2.28
CA ASN A 166 -4.85 -4.95 -2.75
C ASN A 166 -4.01 -5.92 -3.59
N ARG A 167 -4.53 -7.13 -3.82
CA ARG A 167 -4.09 -7.95 -4.94
C ARG A 167 -4.27 -7.08 -6.18
N TYR A 168 -3.17 -6.79 -6.90
CA TYR A 168 -3.27 -6.21 -8.25
C TYR A 168 -4.47 -6.84 -8.95
N GLU A 169 -5.38 -6.01 -9.49
CA GLU A 169 -6.42 -6.50 -10.39
C GLU A 169 -5.74 -7.51 -11.31
N GLU A 170 -6.17 -8.77 -11.21
CA GLU A 170 -5.62 -9.80 -12.06
C GLU A 170 -5.96 -9.37 -13.46
N VAL A 171 -4.96 -8.97 -14.24
CA VAL A 171 -5.16 -8.53 -15.61
C VAL A 171 -5.86 -9.68 -16.32
N THR A 172 -7.12 -9.44 -16.68
CA THR A 172 -7.97 -10.50 -17.19
C THR A 172 -7.75 -10.71 -18.68
N ALA A 173 -8.12 -11.88 -19.19
CA ALA A 173 -8.24 -12.11 -20.63
C ALA A 173 -9.16 -11.07 -21.29
N ALA A 174 -10.20 -10.62 -20.56
CA ALA A 174 -11.13 -9.59 -20.99
C ALA A 174 -10.43 -8.22 -21.19
N GLU A 175 -9.56 -7.80 -20.28
CA GLU A 175 -8.78 -6.57 -20.44
C GLU A 175 -7.89 -6.58 -21.68
N LEU A 176 -7.30 -7.73 -22.00
CA LEU A 176 -6.49 -7.86 -23.22
C LEU A 176 -7.34 -7.68 -24.47
N VAL A 177 -8.45 -8.42 -24.59
CA VAL A 177 -9.31 -8.34 -25.78
C VAL A 177 -10.09 -7.04 -25.88
N ASN A 178 -10.15 -6.24 -24.81
CA ASN A 178 -10.71 -4.89 -24.82
C ASN A 178 -9.65 -3.81 -25.08
N LEU A 179 -8.37 -4.16 -25.10
CA LEU A 179 -7.32 -3.23 -25.47
C LEU A 179 -7.50 -2.80 -26.93
N ARG A 180 -7.47 -1.50 -27.20
CA ARG A 180 -7.55 -0.95 -28.55
C ARG A 180 -6.34 -0.06 -28.81
N GLN A 181 -5.80 -0.16 -30.01
CA GLN A 181 -4.87 0.82 -30.55
C GLN A 181 -5.62 2.14 -30.72
N GLY A 182 -5.04 3.22 -30.19
CA GLY A 182 -5.57 4.56 -30.38
C GLY A 182 -5.49 4.98 -31.85
N LYS A 183 -6.39 5.88 -32.29
CA LYS A 183 -6.39 6.38 -33.67
C LYS A 183 -5.07 7.04 -34.07
N ASP A 184 -4.45 7.74 -33.11
CA ASP A 184 -3.18 8.46 -33.29
C ASP A 184 -2.02 7.75 -32.58
N GLU A 185 -2.23 6.50 -32.15
CA GLU A 185 -1.21 5.73 -31.43
C GLU A 185 -0.37 4.90 -32.41
N THR A 186 0.94 5.11 -32.38
CA THR A 186 1.87 4.31 -33.18
C THR A 186 1.82 2.84 -32.81
N LEU A 187 2.10 1.96 -33.76
CA LEU A 187 2.16 0.52 -33.54
C LEU A 187 3.16 0.15 -32.44
N ARG A 188 4.28 0.86 -32.36
CA ARG A 188 5.28 0.67 -31.30
C ARG A 188 4.70 0.94 -29.91
N ALA A 189 4.03 2.08 -29.73
CA ALA A 189 3.43 2.45 -28.45
C ALA A 189 2.33 1.45 -28.05
N PHE A 190 1.49 1.07 -29.01
CA PHE A 190 0.46 0.07 -28.80
C PHE A 190 1.04 -1.29 -28.40
N MET A 191 2.01 -1.81 -29.16
CA MET A 191 2.64 -3.10 -28.87
C MET A 191 3.34 -3.11 -27.51
N HIS A 192 3.89 -1.98 -27.08
CA HIS A 192 4.43 -1.86 -25.72
C HIS A 192 3.33 -2.07 -24.66
N ARG A 193 2.16 -1.42 -24.81
CA ARG A 193 1.00 -1.62 -23.92
C ARG A 193 0.47 -3.04 -24.00
N TYR A 194 0.27 -3.58 -25.19
CA TYR A 194 -0.21 -4.94 -25.42
C TYR A 194 0.68 -5.97 -24.71
N ASN A 195 2.01 -5.91 -24.93
CA ASN A 195 2.97 -6.80 -24.30
C ASN A 195 3.04 -6.62 -22.77
N HIS A 196 2.78 -5.41 -22.26
CA HIS A 196 2.69 -5.20 -20.82
C HIS A 196 1.46 -5.91 -20.22
N VAL A 197 0.31 -5.84 -20.87
CA VAL A 197 -0.92 -6.53 -20.44
C VAL A 197 -0.76 -8.05 -20.54
N THR A 198 -0.29 -8.59 -21.67
CA THR A 198 -0.15 -10.04 -21.88
C THR A 198 0.73 -10.71 -20.83
N ARG A 199 1.86 -10.08 -20.45
CA ARG A 199 2.79 -10.60 -19.42
C ARG A 199 2.17 -10.70 -18.02
N ARG A 200 1.09 -9.96 -17.76
CA ARG A 200 0.43 -9.94 -16.45
C ARG A 200 -0.76 -10.90 -16.35
N ILE A 201 -1.25 -11.42 -17.48
CA ILE A 201 -2.33 -12.41 -17.50
C ILE A 201 -1.76 -13.77 -17.11
N LYS A 202 -2.27 -14.36 -16.03
CA LYS A 202 -1.87 -15.71 -15.61
C LYS A 202 -2.51 -16.74 -16.53
N GLY A 203 -1.69 -17.65 -17.08
CA GLY A 203 -2.17 -18.79 -17.86
C GLY A 203 -2.70 -18.45 -19.26
N ALA A 204 -2.41 -17.25 -19.79
CA ALA A 204 -2.71 -16.94 -21.19
C ALA A 204 -1.90 -17.85 -22.11
N SER A 205 -2.60 -18.60 -22.97
CA SER A 205 -1.94 -19.47 -23.94
C SER A 205 -1.33 -18.63 -25.08
N PRO A 206 -0.23 -19.07 -25.70
CA PRO A 206 0.32 -18.42 -26.88
C PRO A 206 -0.73 -18.22 -27.98
N GLU A 207 -1.59 -19.22 -28.20
CA GLU A 207 -2.66 -19.18 -29.21
C GLU A 207 -3.68 -18.08 -28.91
N PHE A 208 -4.04 -17.89 -27.64
CA PHE A 208 -4.92 -16.81 -27.21
C PHE A 208 -4.27 -15.43 -27.44
N ILE A 209 -3.00 -15.27 -27.11
CA ILE A 209 -2.27 -14.00 -27.31
C ILE A 209 -2.14 -13.66 -28.79
N ILE A 210 -1.87 -14.66 -29.63
CA ILE A 210 -1.75 -14.45 -31.08
C ILE A 210 -3.12 -14.10 -31.69
N SER A 211 -4.16 -14.88 -31.38
CA SER A 211 -5.50 -14.69 -31.97
C SER A 211 -6.23 -13.43 -31.49
N SER A 212 -5.86 -12.87 -30.33
CA SER A 212 -6.47 -11.64 -29.82
C SER A 212 -5.90 -10.36 -30.45
N LEU A 213 -4.64 -10.36 -30.87
CA LEU A 213 -3.96 -9.14 -31.35
C LEU A 213 -4.68 -8.44 -32.53
N PRO A 214 -5.14 -9.13 -33.60
CA PRO A 214 -5.78 -8.46 -34.74
C PRO A 214 -7.00 -7.63 -34.35
N ASN A 215 -7.79 -8.12 -33.38
CA ASN A 215 -9.00 -7.45 -32.89
C ASN A 215 -8.68 -6.21 -32.02
N CYS A 216 -7.43 -6.08 -31.57
CA CYS A 216 -6.98 -4.98 -30.73
C CYS A 216 -6.35 -3.84 -31.53
N LEU A 217 -5.96 -4.09 -32.79
CA LEU A 217 -5.35 -3.11 -33.67
C LEU A 217 -6.39 -2.21 -34.33
N THR A 218 -5.95 -1.04 -34.78
CA THR A 218 -6.76 -0.19 -35.66
C THR A 218 -6.91 -0.90 -37.00
N ALA A 219 -8.11 -0.86 -37.60
CA ALA A 219 -8.36 -1.44 -38.90
C ALA A 219 -7.42 -0.86 -39.96
N GLY A 220 -6.70 -1.73 -40.65
CA GLY A 220 -5.79 -1.36 -41.73
C GLY A 220 -4.82 -2.49 -42.09
N PHE A 221 -3.75 -2.13 -42.80
CA PHE A 221 -2.80 -3.09 -43.37
C PHE A 221 -2.29 -4.14 -42.37
N VAL A 222 -1.88 -3.72 -41.17
CA VAL A 222 -1.32 -4.63 -40.16
C VAL A 222 -2.37 -5.62 -39.64
N SER A 223 -3.58 -5.15 -39.28
CA SER A 223 -4.65 -6.03 -38.81
C SER A 223 -5.09 -7.00 -39.90
N GLU A 224 -5.22 -6.52 -41.15
CA GLU A 224 -5.63 -7.34 -42.30
C GLU A 224 -4.63 -8.46 -42.59
N ILE A 225 -3.33 -8.15 -42.61
CA ILE A 225 -2.29 -9.17 -42.81
C ILE A 225 -2.30 -10.22 -41.69
N LEU A 226 -2.55 -9.81 -40.44
CA LEU A 226 -2.63 -10.78 -39.34
C LEU A 226 -3.89 -11.65 -39.40
N TYR A 227 -5.00 -11.19 -39.98
CA TYR A 227 -6.16 -12.05 -40.24
C TYR A 227 -5.91 -13.05 -41.36
N VAL A 228 -5.18 -12.65 -42.41
CA VAL A 228 -4.87 -13.52 -43.56
C VAL A 228 -3.81 -14.55 -43.19
N GLU A 229 -2.77 -14.14 -42.48
CA GLU A 229 -1.61 -14.96 -42.16
C GLU A 229 -1.24 -14.77 -40.68
N LEU A 230 -2.07 -15.41 -39.85
CA LEU A 230 -1.88 -15.43 -38.41
C LEU A 230 -0.70 -16.35 -38.05
N PRO A 231 0.32 -15.84 -37.33
CA PRO A 231 1.45 -16.67 -36.89
C PRO A 231 1.00 -17.81 -35.97
N ASN A 232 1.71 -18.93 -35.99
CA ASN A 232 1.42 -20.06 -35.08
C ASN A 232 2.26 -19.99 -33.78
N MET A 233 3.29 -19.14 -33.75
CA MET A 233 4.19 -18.95 -32.61
C MET A 233 4.34 -17.48 -32.23
N LEU A 234 4.56 -17.24 -30.94
CA LEU A 234 4.83 -15.89 -30.40
C LEU A 234 6.06 -15.25 -31.02
N GLU A 235 7.10 -16.04 -31.33
CA GLU A 235 8.33 -15.52 -31.93
C GLU A 235 8.09 -15.00 -33.35
N GLU A 236 7.36 -15.74 -34.18
CA GLU A 236 6.97 -15.31 -35.52
C GLU A 236 6.14 -14.03 -35.47
N LEU A 237 5.19 -13.96 -34.53
CA LEU A 237 4.40 -12.75 -34.29
C LEU A 237 5.30 -11.57 -33.93
N GLN A 238 6.24 -11.74 -33.00
CA GLN A 238 7.17 -10.69 -32.59
C GLN A 238 8.03 -10.21 -33.77
N GLN A 239 8.56 -11.13 -34.58
CA GLN A 239 9.34 -10.80 -35.76
C GLN A 239 8.50 -10.03 -36.78
N LYS A 240 7.25 -10.43 -37.01
CA LYS A 240 6.33 -9.77 -37.94
C LYS A 240 5.97 -8.36 -37.45
N MET A 241 5.65 -8.20 -36.17
CA MET A 241 5.37 -6.90 -35.57
C MET A 241 6.59 -5.98 -35.60
N ALA A 242 7.79 -6.50 -35.35
CA ALA A 242 9.02 -5.72 -35.45
C ALA A 242 9.28 -5.20 -36.89
N LYS A 243 8.90 -5.96 -37.92
CA LYS A 243 8.95 -5.50 -39.31
C LYS A 243 7.96 -4.36 -39.57
N PHE A 244 6.72 -4.50 -39.14
CA PHE A 244 5.71 -3.45 -39.31
C PHE A 244 6.05 -2.17 -38.55
N ILE A 245 6.55 -2.29 -37.32
CA ILE A 245 7.01 -1.15 -36.52
C ILE A 245 8.16 -0.39 -37.21
N LYS A 246 9.01 -1.07 -37.99
CA LYS A 246 10.06 -0.43 -38.79
C LYS A 246 9.55 0.20 -40.09
N MET A 247 8.38 -0.20 -40.58
CA MET A 247 7.75 0.37 -41.78
C MET A 247 6.93 1.63 -41.47
N GLU A 248 6.55 1.82 -40.20
CA GLU A 248 5.80 2.98 -39.72
C GLU A 248 6.72 4.17 -39.35
N ASP A 249 7.99 3.90 -39.01
CA ASP A 249 9.05 4.89 -38.75
C ASP A 249 9.62 5.48 -40.05
#